data_AF-A0A517SLT6-F1
#
_entry.id   AF-A0A517SLT6-F1
#
_cell.length_a   1.000
_cell.length_b   1.000
_cell.length_c   1.000
_cell.angle_alpha   90.00
_cell.angle_beta   90.00
_cell.angle_gamma   90.00
#
_symmetry.space_group_name_H-M   'P 1'
#
loop_
_entity.id
_entity.type
_entity.pdbx_description
1 polymer ?
#
loop_
_entity_poly.entity_id
_entity_poly.type
_entity_poly.pdbx_seq_one_letter_code
_entity_poly.pdbx_strand_id
1 'polypeptide(L)'
;MFRAFDQFEEAFSHAGTDPTVPRPIRRRKTLKQRFVFVVANLLILPVIGLVYAAVSADGIRQLMPIFQRRLYQLPVPGAGLLQRFDGWNRADLAIVVALLLFAVLTWLWTRVFLELQGYGPIAMQRLRMPIVFYLLTFLAAVIILFDAGLFYFGLASQTSSGWSDVPGFVVPAATLLYACGLAVLGWWHSDYSTSSYA
;
A
#
# COMPACT_ATOMS: atom_id res chain seq x y z
N MET A 1 7.80 1.22 16.51
CA MET A 1 8.00 0.66 15.16
C MET A 1 8.55 1.70 14.17
N PHE A 2 7.99 2.92 14.11
CA PHE A 2 8.51 4.00 13.26
C PHE A 2 9.98 4.42 13.56
N ARG A 3 10.40 4.41 14.84
CA ARG A 3 11.81 4.70 15.24
C ARG A 3 12.87 3.77 14.65
N ALA A 4 12.54 2.49 14.39
CA ALA A 4 13.50 1.55 13.80
C ALA A 4 13.69 1.82 12.31
N PHE A 5 12.67 2.35 11.65
CA PHE A 5 12.75 2.83 10.28
C PHE A 5 13.52 4.16 10.21
N ASP A 6 13.30 5.07 11.16
CA ASP A 6 14.09 6.31 11.26
C ASP A 6 15.58 6.01 11.46
N GLN A 7 15.94 5.03 12.31
CA GLN A 7 17.33 4.59 12.48
C GLN A 7 17.92 3.92 11.23
N PHE A 8 17.10 3.24 10.43
CA PHE A 8 17.52 2.71 9.14
C PHE A 8 17.78 3.88 8.17
N GLU A 9 16.83 4.81 8.00
CA GLU A 9 16.98 6.02 7.19
C GLU A 9 18.19 6.86 7.65
N GLU A 10 18.44 6.97 8.96
CA GLU A 10 19.58 7.67 9.56
C GLU A 10 20.91 6.96 9.28
N ALA A 11 20.98 5.63 9.43
CA ALA A 11 22.15 4.82 9.10
C ALA A 11 22.53 4.87 7.61
N PHE A 12 21.55 5.03 6.71
CA PHE A 12 21.80 5.21 5.27
C PHE A 12 21.93 6.68 4.84
N SER A 13 21.48 7.65 5.64
CA SER A 13 21.58 9.09 5.36
C SER A 13 22.99 9.65 5.54
N HIS A 14 23.79 9.07 6.46
CA HIS A 14 25.18 9.47 6.67
C HIS A 14 26.10 9.14 5.49
N ALA A 15 25.66 8.31 4.55
CA ALA A 15 26.38 8.03 3.32
C ALA A 15 26.04 9.01 2.16
N GLY A 16 25.19 10.02 2.39
CA GLY A 16 24.70 10.94 1.35
C GLY A 16 24.98 12.43 1.59
N THR A 17 25.55 12.82 2.72
CA THR A 17 25.91 14.23 2.99
C THR A 17 27.25 14.60 2.35
N ASP A 18 27.36 14.43 1.04
CA ASP A 18 28.40 15.13 0.29
C ASP A 18 27.85 16.55 0.02
N PRO A 19 28.44 17.63 0.58
CA PRO A 19 27.94 19.00 0.42
C PRO A 19 27.96 19.50 -1.03
N THR A 20 28.51 18.70 -1.95
CA THR A 20 28.63 18.98 -3.38
C THR A 20 27.41 18.63 -4.22
N VAL A 21 26.45 17.85 -3.69
CA VAL A 21 25.23 17.49 -4.43
C VAL A 21 24.20 18.63 -4.32
N PRO A 22 23.88 19.34 -5.42
CA PRO A 22 22.91 20.43 -5.38
C PRO A 22 21.54 19.90 -4.97
N ARG A 23 20.97 20.44 -3.90
CA ARG A 23 19.60 20.12 -3.49
C ARG A 23 18.63 20.71 -4.51
N PRO A 24 17.67 19.94 -5.05
CA PRO A 24 16.73 20.45 -6.02
C PRO A 24 15.88 21.58 -5.41
N ILE A 25 15.71 22.68 -6.16
CA ILE A 25 15.01 23.86 -5.68
C ILE A 25 13.51 23.52 -5.59
N ARG A 26 12.96 23.57 -4.37
CA ARG A 26 11.57 23.19 -4.13
C ARG A 26 10.63 24.35 -4.46
N ARG A 27 9.92 24.27 -5.58
CA ARG A 27 8.86 25.22 -5.95
C ARG A 27 7.59 24.96 -5.12
N ARG A 28 6.92 26.02 -4.65
CA ARG A 28 5.64 25.88 -3.96
C ARG A 28 4.54 25.46 -4.95
N LYS A 29 3.83 24.38 -4.65
CA LYS A 29 2.63 23.96 -5.40
C LYS A 29 1.52 25.01 -5.32
N THR A 30 0.79 25.16 -6.41
CA THR A 30 -0.37 26.05 -6.47
C THR A 30 -1.52 25.51 -5.60
N LEU A 31 -2.36 26.40 -5.07
CA LEU A 31 -3.55 26.00 -4.28
C LEU A 31 -4.51 25.13 -5.10
N LYS A 32 -4.66 25.43 -6.40
CA LYS A 32 -5.47 24.63 -7.33
C LYS A 32 -4.98 23.18 -7.42
N GLN A 33 -3.68 22.96 -7.56
CA GLN A 33 -3.11 21.59 -7.60
C GLN A 33 -3.33 20.84 -6.30
N ARG A 34 -3.18 21.51 -5.15
CA ARG A 34 -3.46 20.90 -3.84
C ARG A 34 -4.91 20.50 -3.69
N PHE A 35 -5.83 21.39 -4.07
CA PHE A 35 -7.26 21.14 -3.98
C PHE A 35 -7.68 19.96 -4.86
N VAL A 36 -7.28 19.95 -6.14
CA VAL A 36 -7.58 18.85 -7.07
C VAL A 36 -7.04 17.52 -6.55
N PHE A 37 -5.79 17.50 -6.04
CA PHE A 37 -5.19 16.30 -5.49
C PHE A 37 -5.94 15.77 -4.26
N VAL A 38 -6.35 16.65 -3.35
CA VAL A 38 -7.11 16.26 -2.15
C VAL A 38 -8.48 15.72 -2.54
N VAL A 39 -9.22 16.42 -3.40
CA VAL A 39 -10.56 15.99 -3.82
C VAL A 39 -10.51 14.65 -4.56
N ALA A 40 -9.57 14.48 -5.49
CA ALA A 40 -9.40 13.22 -6.21
C ALA A 40 -9.11 12.05 -5.25
N ASN A 41 -8.24 12.25 -4.26
CA ASN A 41 -7.95 11.24 -3.25
C ASN A 41 -9.16 10.92 -2.37
N LEU A 42 -9.93 11.93 -1.97
CA LEU A 42 -11.11 11.75 -1.13
C LEU A 42 -12.22 10.97 -1.84
N LEU A 43 -12.30 11.05 -3.18
CA LEU A 43 -13.27 10.30 -3.97
C LEU A 43 -12.76 8.90 -4.35
N ILE A 44 -11.51 8.79 -4.79
CA ILE A 44 -10.98 7.55 -5.38
C ILE A 44 -10.50 6.58 -4.31
N LEU A 45 -9.77 7.04 -3.28
CA LEU A 45 -9.17 6.14 -2.28
C LEU A 45 -10.20 5.36 -1.47
N PRO A 46 -11.34 5.93 -1.02
CA PRO A 46 -12.31 5.15 -0.27
C PRO A 46 -12.95 4.04 -1.10
N VAL A 47 -13.21 4.29 -2.40
CA VAL A 47 -13.80 3.29 -3.30
C VAL A 47 -12.81 2.15 -3.52
N ILE A 48 -11.56 2.46 -3.88
CA ILE A 48 -10.51 1.45 -4.06
C ILE A 48 -10.24 0.71 -2.76
N GLY A 49 -10.10 1.43 -1.65
CA GLY A 49 -9.84 0.88 -0.34
C GLY A 49 -10.95 -0.06 0.15
N LEU A 50 -12.22 0.24 -0.17
CA LEU A 50 -13.34 -0.62 0.18
C LEU A 50 -13.35 -1.91 -0.64
N VAL A 51 -13.14 -1.81 -1.96
CA VAL A 51 -13.04 -2.99 -2.84
C VAL A 51 -11.87 -3.87 -2.43
N TYR A 52 -10.70 -3.27 -2.20
CA TYR A 52 -9.53 -3.98 -1.72
C TYR A 52 -9.78 -4.62 -0.35
N ALA A 53 -10.33 -3.88 0.61
CA ALA A 53 -10.59 -4.42 1.94
C ALA A 53 -11.56 -5.60 1.90
N ALA A 54 -12.58 -5.56 1.04
CA ALA A 54 -13.53 -6.66 0.90
C ALA A 54 -12.85 -7.92 0.35
N VAL A 55 -12.16 -7.80 -0.79
CA VAL A 55 -11.51 -8.93 -1.47
C VAL A 55 -10.33 -9.47 -0.66
N SER A 56 -9.45 -8.60 -0.19
CA SER A 56 -8.25 -9.00 0.56
C SER A 56 -8.60 -9.53 1.94
N ALA A 57 -9.68 -9.06 2.59
CA ALA A 57 -10.14 -9.69 3.83
C ALA A 57 -10.54 -11.14 3.59
N ASP A 58 -11.25 -11.45 2.50
CA ASP A 58 -11.55 -12.85 2.15
C ASP A 58 -10.29 -13.67 1.89
N GLY A 59 -9.31 -13.11 1.17
CA GLY A 59 -8.02 -13.77 0.96
C GLY A 59 -7.28 -14.07 2.28
N ILE A 60 -7.26 -13.10 3.20
CA ILE A 60 -6.66 -13.26 4.54
C ILE A 60 -7.40 -14.33 5.34
N ARG A 61 -8.75 -14.35 5.30
CA ARG A 61 -9.56 -15.36 6.00
C ARG A 61 -9.26 -16.78 5.52
N GLN A 62 -8.96 -16.95 4.23
CA GLN A 62 -8.59 -18.24 3.67
C GLN A 62 -7.18 -18.68 4.07
N LEU A 63 -6.21 -17.78 4.01
CA LEU A 63 -4.82 -18.11 4.34
C LEU A 63 -4.61 -18.34 5.84
N MET A 64 -5.29 -17.55 6.68
CA MET A 64 -5.07 -17.54 8.12
C MET A 64 -6.42 -17.43 8.86
N PRO A 65 -7.04 -18.56 9.22
CA PRO A 65 -8.34 -18.61 9.88
C PRO A 65 -8.42 -17.83 11.20
N ILE A 66 -7.28 -17.59 11.86
CA ILE A 66 -7.22 -16.79 13.09
C ILE A 66 -7.75 -15.36 12.90
N PHE A 67 -7.66 -14.79 11.69
CA PHE A 67 -8.17 -13.45 11.39
C PHE A 67 -9.68 -13.39 11.17
N GLN A 68 -10.37 -14.54 11.14
CA GLN A 68 -11.83 -14.59 11.13
C GLN A 68 -12.43 -14.23 12.49
N ARG A 69 -11.61 -14.11 13.55
CA ARG A 69 -12.08 -13.68 14.87
C ARG A 69 -12.64 -12.27 14.80
N ARG A 70 -13.80 -12.09 15.41
CA ARG A 70 -14.49 -10.80 15.47
C ARG A 70 -13.76 -9.86 16.43
N LEU A 71 -13.77 -8.56 16.14
CA LEU A 71 -13.02 -7.58 16.93
C LEU A 71 -13.40 -7.57 18.42
N TYR A 72 -14.66 -7.82 18.76
CA TYR A 72 -15.13 -7.85 20.15
C TYR A 72 -14.60 -9.05 20.95
N GLN A 73 -14.07 -10.08 20.29
CA GLN A 73 -13.50 -11.27 20.94
C GLN A 73 -12.03 -11.09 21.31
N LEU A 74 -11.43 -9.93 20.98
CA LEU A 74 -10.06 -9.63 21.34
C LEU A 74 -9.98 -9.33 22.85
N PRO A 75 -8.93 -9.82 23.56
CA PRO A 75 -8.74 -9.57 24.98
C PRO A 75 -8.20 -8.14 25.21
N VAL A 76 -8.92 -7.13 24.72
CA VAL A 76 -8.58 -5.72 24.85
C VAL A 76 -9.64 -5.06 25.74
N PRO A 77 -9.24 -4.33 26.80
CA PRO A 77 -10.18 -3.61 27.65
C PRO A 77 -10.99 -2.62 26.79
N GLY A 78 -12.33 -2.71 26.87
CA GLY A 78 -13.26 -1.89 26.09
C GLY A 78 -13.80 -2.52 24.80
N ALA A 79 -13.24 -3.64 24.32
CA ALA A 79 -13.72 -4.31 23.10
C ALA A 79 -15.18 -4.83 23.22
N GLY A 80 -15.62 -5.19 24.44
CA GLY A 80 -17.00 -5.60 24.70
C GLY A 80 -18.04 -4.50 24.50
N LEU A 81 -17.65 -3.21 24.55
CA LEU A 81 -18.56 -2.09 24.29
C LEU A 81 -18.96 -2.01 22.80
N LEU A 82 -18.10 -2.52 21.91
CA LEU A 82 -18.36 -2.55 20.46
C LEU A 82 -19.46 -3.55 20.07
N GLN A 83 -19.79 -4.50 20.94
CA GLN A 83 -20.86 -5.46 20.69
C GLN A 83 -22.25 -4.79 20.58
N ARG A 84 -22.41 -3.59 21.15
CA ARG A 84 -23.68 -2.84 21.12
C ARG A 84 -23.92 -2.09 19.80
N PHE A 85 -22.93 -2.06 18.90
CA PHE A 85 -23.06 -1.44 17.59
C PHE A 85 -23.25 -2.52 16.51
N ASP A 86 -24.43 -2.58 15.89
CA ASP A 86 -24.79 -3.61 14.91
C ASP A 86 -23.81 -3.73 13.73
N GLY A 87 -23.21 -2.61 13.30
CA GLY A 87 -22.21 -2.61 12.23
C GLY A 87 -20.87 -3.23 12.64
N TRP A 88 -20.45 -3.06 13.90
CA TRP A 88 -19.16 -3.52 14.41
C TRP A 88 -19.17 -4.99 14.81
N ASN A 89 -20.35 -5.56 15.08
CA ASN A 89 -20.49 -6.98 15.38
C ASN A 89 -20.15 -7.88 14.17
N ARG A 90 -20.18 -7.32 12.94
CA ARG A 90 -19.78 -7.99 11.70
C ARG A 90 -18.33 -7.69 11.29
N ALA A 91 -17.71 -6.69 11.90
CA ALA A 91 -16.32 -6.37 11.63
C ALA A 91 -15.43 -7.46 12.24
N ASP A 92 -14.62 -8.08 11.40
CA ASP A 92 -13.62 -9.05 11.79
C ASP A 92 -12.22 -8.48 11.63
N LEU A 93 -11.26 -9.16 12.27
CA LEU A 93 -9.87 -8.72 12.26
C LEU A 93 -9.31 -8.68 10.83
N ALA A 94 -9.79 -9.55 9.94
CA ALA A 94 -9.38 -9.60 8.54
C ALA A 94 -9.58 -8.27 7.79
N ILE A 95 -10.72 -7.59 7.97
CA ILE A 95 -10.97 -6.27 7.32
C ILE A 95 -10.00 -5.21 7.82
N VAL A 96 -9.70 -5.20 9.12
CA VAL A 96 -8.76 -4.24 9.70
C VAL A 96 -7.34 -4.48 9.20
N VAL A 97 -6.93 -5.75 9.12
CA VAL A 97 -5.62 -6.13 8.58
C VAL A 97 -5.53 -5.82 7.10
N ALA A 98 -6.60 -6.05 6.33
CA ALA A 98 -6.67 -5.66 4.93
C ALA A 98 -6.50 -4.14 4.77
N LEU A 99 -7.24 -3.32 5.52
CA LEU A 99 -7.08 -1.85 5.46
C LEU A 99 -5.67 -1.39 5.84
N LEU A 100 -5.04 -2.04 6.82
CA LEU A 100 -3.65 -1.78 7.20
C LEU A 100 -2.70 -2.12 6.05
N LEU A 101 -2.85 -3.31 5.45
CA LEU A 101 -2.06 -3.76 4.30
C LEU A 101 -2.22 -2.79 3.12
N PHE A 102 -3.44 -2.34 2.84
CA PHE A 102 -3.71 -1.34 1.80
C PHE A 102 -2.90 -0.05 2.02
N ALA A 103 -2.91 0.47 3.25
CA ALA A 103 -2.21 1.70 3.59
C ALA A 103 -0.69 1.53 3.45
N VAL A 104 -0.14 0.42 3.97
CA VAL A 104 1.29 0.09 3.87
C VAL A 104 1.70 -0.09 2.41
N LEU A 105 0.89 -0.78 1.61
CA LEU A 105 1.17 -1.03 0.21
C LEU A 105 1.09 0.24 -0.64
N THR A 106 0.09 1.08 -0.42
CA THR A 106 -0.03 2.39 -1.10
C THR A 106 1.18 3.28 -0.78
N TRP A 107 1.62 3.28 0.47
CA TRP A 107 2.84 3.97 0.89
C TRP A 107 4.09 3.39 0.23
N LEU A 108 4.22 2.06 0.19
CA LEU A 108 5.34 1.36 -0.45
C LEU A 108 5.41 1.65 -1.95
N TRP A 109 4.28 1.58 -2.67
CA TRP A 109 4.21 1.96 -4.08
C TRP A 109 4.67 3.40 -4.33
N THR A 110 4.24 4.34 -3.47
CA THR A 110 4.68 5.74 -3.56
C THR A 110 6.20 5.86 -3.42
N ARG A 111 6.80 5.13 -2.46
CA ARG A 111 8.25 5.10 -2.27
C ARG A 111 8.97 4.45 -3.46
N VAL A 112 8.48 3.32 -3.98
CA VAL A 112 9.08 2.64 -5.13
C VAL A 112 9.11 3.57 -6.35
N PHE A 113 8.02 4.26 -6.66
CA PHE A 113 8.01 5.20 -7.79
C PHE A 113 8.88 6.43 -7.57
N LEU A 114 8.95 6.93 -6.34
CA LEU A 114 9.87 8.03 -5.99
C LEU A 114 11.33 7.65 -6.28
N GLU A 115 11.72 6.42 -5.92
CA GLU A 115 13.06 5.91 -6.20
C GLU A 115 13.27 5.64 -7.70
N LEU A 116 12.28 5.07 -8.40
CA LEU A 116 12.35 4.84 -9.84
C LEU A 116 12.48 6.14 -10.65
N GLN A 117 11.85 7.23 -10.18
CA GLN A 117 11.96 8.56 -10.80
C GLN A 117 13.30 9.26 -10.51
N GLY A 118 14.17 8.67 -9.68
CA GLY A 118 15.50 9.21 -9.38
C GLY A 118 15.54 10.31 -8.32
N TYR A 119 14.40 10.66 -7.73
CA TYR A 119 14.30 11.71 -6.69
C TYR A 119 14.44 11.18 -5.27
N GLY A 120 14.43 9.85 -5.10
CA GLY A 120 14.58 9.24 -3.80
C GLY A 120 16.04 9.11 -3.33
N PRO A 121 16.27 9.04 -2.01
CA PRO A 121 17.61 8.87 -1.44
C PRO A 121 18.30 7.59 -1.90
N ILE A 122 17.55 6.52 -2.18
CA ILE A 122 18.10 5.21 -2.57
C ILE A 122 18.60 5.25 -4.03
N ALA A 123 17.92 6.00 -4.90
CA ALA A 123 18.33 6.19 -6.29
C ALA A 123 19.67 6.92 -6.41
N MET A 124 19.90 7.94 -5.58
CA MET A 124 21.20 8.60 -5.47
C MET A 124 22.28 7.66 -4.93
N GLN A 125 21.90 6.72 -4.07
CA GLN A 125 22.77 5.70 -3.51
C GLN A 125 23.12 4.57 -4.48
N ARG A 126 22.39 4.43 -5.61
CA ARG A 126 22.63 3.38 -6.62
C ARG A 126 24.06 3.38 -7.15
N LEU A 127 24.67 4.55 -7.30
CA LEU A 127 26.06 4.70 -7.78
C LEU A 127 27.08 4.30 -6.71
N ARG A 128 26.74 4.44 -5.42
CA ARG A 128 27.66 4.19 -4.29
C ARG A 128 27.53 2.77 -3.72
N MET A 129 26.32 2.23 -3.66
CA MET A 129 26.00 0.92 -3.08
C MET A 129 24.92 0.19 -3.89
N PRO A 130 25.24 -0.39 -5.07
CA PRO A 130 24.27 -1.02 -5.95
C PRO A 130 23.59 -2.24 -5.32
N ILE A 131 24.27 -2.95 -4.42
CA ILE A 131 23.72 -4.13 -3.73
C ILE A 131 22.49 -3.78 -2.89
N VAL A 132 22.54 -2.66 -2.16
CA VAL A 132 21.42 -2.20 -1.30
C VAL A 132 20.21 -1.85 -2.16
N PHE A 133 20.44 -1.20 -3.31
CA PHE A 133 19.38 -0.89 -4.28
C PHE A 133 18.69 -2.16 -4.80
N TYR A 134 19.46 -3.17 -5.22
CA TYR A 134 18.87 -4.44 -5.69
C TYR A 134 18.11 -5.18 -4.58
N LEU A 135 18.65 -5.20 -3.35
CA LEU A 135 17.98 -5.81 -2.20
C LEU A 135 16.61 -5.16 -1.91
N LEU A 136 16.57 -3.83 -1.86
CA LEU A 136 15.34 -3.08 -1.59
C LEU A 136 14.33 -3.22 -2.74
N THR A 137 14.80 -3.20 -3.99
CA THR A 137 13.96 -3.43 -5.17
C THR A 137 13.37 -4.84 -5.16
N PHE A 138 14.18 -5.85 -4.82
CA PHE A 138 13.72 -7.23 -4.69
C PHE A 138 12.69 -7.39 -3.57
N LEU A 139 12.94 -6.80 -2.40
CA LEU A 139 12.00 -6.82 -1.28
C LEU A 139 10.66 -6.18 -1.66
N ALA A 140 10.69 -5.04 -2.34
CA ALA A 140 9.49 -4.39 -2.83
C ALA A 140 8.72 -5.27 -3.83
N ALA A 141 9.43 -5.92 -4.77
CA ALA A 141 8.83 -6.84 -5.73
C ALA A 141 8.15 -8.04 -5.03
N VAL A 142 8.78 -8.62 -4.01
CA VAL A 142 8.21 -9.71 -3.21
C VAL A 142 6.94 -9.27 -2.50
N ILE A 143 6.91 -8.08 -1.90
CA ILE A 143 5.72 -7.54 -1.22
C ILE A 143 4.56 -7.35 -2.21
N ILE A 144 4.84 -6.78 -3.39
CA ILE A 144 3.84 -6.58 -4.44
C ILE A 144 3.28 -7.92 -4.95
N LEU A 145 4.16 -8.91 -5.16
CA LEU A 145 3.74 -10.27 -5.54
C LEU A 145 2.86 -10.93 -4.48
N PHE A 146 3.22 -10.78 -3.21
CA PHE A 146 2.44 -11.33 -2.11
C PHE A 146 1.05 -10.68 -2.01
N ASP A 147 0.98 -9.37 -2.20
CA ASP A 147 -0.29 -8.64 -2.22
C ASP A 147 -1.18 -9.01 -3.42
N ALA A 148 -0.60 -9.11 -4.62
CA ALA A 148 -1.32 -9.60 -5.80
C ALA A 148 -1.83 -11.04 -5.58
N GLY A 149 -1.03 -11.88 -4.91
CA GLY A 149 -1.43 -13.22 -4.49
C GLY A 149 -2.60 -13.20 -3.51
N LEU A 150 -2.54 -12.37 -2.47
CA LEU A 150 -3.64 -12.17 -1.51
C LEU A 150 -4.94 -11.78 -2.21
N PHE A 151 -4.87 -10.81 -3.12
CA PHE A 151 -6.01 -10.35 -3.90
C PHE A 151 -6.56 -11.45 -4.83
N TYR A 152 -5.67 -12.21 -5.48
CA TYR A 152 -6.03 -13.38 -6.30
C TYR A 152 -6.78 -14.43 -5.49
N PHE A 153 -6.26 -14.84 -4.33
CA PHE A 153 -6.92 -15.82 -3.46
C PHE A 153 -8.26 -15.29 -2.94
N GLY A 154 -8.32 -14.00 -2.60
CA GLY A 154 -9.56 -13.33 -2.24
C GLY A 154 -10.64 -13.43 -3.33
N LEU A 155 -10.31 -13.10 -4.57
CA LEU A 155 -11.25 -13.24 -5.69
C LEU A 155 -11.61 -14.69 -5.98
N ALA A 156 -10.63 -15.60 -5.97
CA ALA A 156 -10.87 -17.03 -6.18
C ALA A 156 -11.85 -17.60 -5.13
N SER A 157 -11.78 -17.12 -3.89
CA SER A 157 -12.72 -17.48 -2.82
C SER A 157 -14.17 -17.05 -3.07
N GLN A 158 -14.36 -15.91 -3.72
CA GLN A 158 -15.68 -15.37 -4.02
C GLN A 158 -16.29 -16.09 -5.24
N THR A 159 -15.46 -16.49 -6.19
CA THR A 159 -15.92 -17.28 -7.34
C THR A 159 -16.48 -18.64 -6.95
N SER A 160 -15.96 -19.28 -5.90
CA SER A 160 -16.47 -20.57 -5.43
C SER A 160 -17.77 -20.48 -4.62
N SER A 161 -18.14 -19.29 -4.12
CA SER A 161 -19.28 -19.11 -3.22
C SER A 161 -20.48 -18.37 -3.81
N GLY A 162 -20.29 -17.52 -4.84
CA GLY A 162 -21.41 -16.77 -5.43
C GLY A 162 -21.32 -16.49 -6.93
N TRP A 163 -20.21 -16.81 -7.59
CA TRP A 163 -19.98 -16.50 -9.00
C TRP A 163 -19.50 -17.75 -9.76
N SER A 164 -20.29 -18.83 -9.72
CA SER A 164 -19.91 -20.15 -10.27
C SER A 164 -19.68 -20.17 -11.79
N ASP A 165 -20.26 -19.22 -12.52
CA ASP A 165 -20.22 -19.18 -13.98
C ASP A 165 -19.12 -18.26 -14.54
N VAL A 166 -18.23 -17.77 -13.67
CA VAL A 166 -17.15 -16.88 -14.10
C VAL A 166 -16.04 -17.66 -14.80
N PRO A 167 -15.66 -17.28 -16.03
CA PRO A 167 -14.53 -17.92 -16.71
C PRO A 167 -13.24 -17.82 -15.91
N GLY A 168 -12.43 -18.88 -15.92
CA GLY A 168 -11.20 -18.96 -15.11
C GLY A 168 -10.15 -17.87 -15.39
N PHE A 169 -10.23 -17.16 -16.51
CA PHE A 169 -9.34 -16.05 -16.83
C PHE A 169 -9.72 -14.72 -16.15
N VAL A 170 -10.94 -14.60 -15.60
CA VAL A 170 -11.42 -13.34 -15.01
C VAL A 170 -10.66 -13.00 -13.73
N VAL A 171 -10.41 -13.99 -12.87
CA VAL A 171 -9.64 -13.79 -11.63
C VAL A 171 -8.23 -13.26 -11.90
N PRO A 172 -7.39 -13.90 -12.73
CA PRO A 172 -6.06 -13.35 -13.03
C PRO A 172 -6.12 -12.01 -13.77
N ALA A 173 -7.08 -11.80 -14.68
CA ALA A 173 -7.25 -10.51 -15.35
C ALA A 173 -7.60 -9.38 -14.37
N ALA A 174 -8.51 -9.64 -13.42
CA ALA A 174 -8.88 -8.69 -12.38
C ALA A 174 -7.71 -8.39 -11.44
N THR A 175 -6.93 -9.40 -11.05
CA THR A 175 -5.71 -9.19 -10.24
C THR A 175 -4.67 -8.34 -10.97
N LEU A 176 -4.46 -8.58 -12.27
CA LEU A 176 -3.56 -7.75 -13.08
C LEU A 176 -4.07 -6.31 -13.18
N LEU A 177 -5.35 -6.11 -13.44
CA LEU A 177 -5.96 -4.79 -13.51
C LEU A 177 -5.85 -4.04 -12.17
N TYR A 178 -6.05 -4.75 -11.06
CA TYR A 178 -5.82 -4.25 -9.71
C TYR A 178 -4.36 -3.81 -9.50
N ALA A 179 -3.38 -4.67 -9.83
CA ALA A 179 -1.97 -4.35 -9.67
C ALA A 179 -1.55 -3.14 -10.55
N CYS A 180 -2.05 -3.08 -11.79
CA CYS A 180 -1.86 -1.93 -12.67
C CYS A 180 -2.51 -0.66 -12.10
N GLY A 181 -3.72 -0.74 -11.57
CA GLY A 181 -4.42 0.38 -10.95
C GLY A 181 -3.66 0.96 -9.76
N LEU A 182 -3.13 0.10 -8.89
CA LEU A 182 -2.27 0.53 -7.78
C LEU A 182 -0.96 1.13 -8.26
N ALA A 183 -0.35 0.55 -9.30
CA ALA A 183 0.86 1.09 -9.89
C ALA A 183 0.62 2.52 -10.44
N VAL A 184 -0.50 2.73 -11.15
CA VAL A 184 -0.90 4.06 -11.65
C VAL A 184 -1.14 5.03 -10.50
N LEU A 185 -1.79 4.59 -9.41
CA LEU A 185 -2.02 5.42 -8.24
C LEU A 185 -0.69 5.81 -7.57
N GLY A 186 0.21 4.85 -7.36
CA GLY A 186 1.54 5.09 -6.82
C GLY A 186 2.36 6.06 -7.68
N TRP A 187 2.30 5.88 -9.00
CA TRP A 187 2.96 6.78 -9.95
C TRP A 187 2.38 8.20 -9.88
N TRP A 188 1.06 8.35 -9.86
CA TRP A 188 0.41 9.67 -9.75
C TRP A 188 0.73 10.38 -8.43
N HIS A 189 0.79 9.64 -7.32
CA HIS A 189 1.22 10.19 -6.02
C HIS A 189 2.70 10.62 -6.03
N SER A 190 3.55 9.79 -6.63
CA SER A 190 4.98 10.11 -6.82
C SER A 190 5.13 11.36 -7.67
N ASP A 191 4.51 11.42 -8.84
CA ASP A 191 4.55 12.56 -9.76
C ASP A 191 4.03 13.85 -9.09
N TYR A 192 2.91 13.76 -8.36
CA TYR A 192 2.45 14.90 -7.58
C TYR A 192 3.54 15.35 -6.60
N SER A 193 4.15 14.44 -5.84
CA SER A 193 5.20 14.80 -4.87
C SER A 193 6.46 15.38 -5.53
N THR A 194 6.83 14.93 -6.74
CA THR A 194 8.06 15.32 -7.44
C THR A 194 7.91 16.52 -8.36
N SER A 195 6.69 16.86 -8.81
CA SER A 195 6.37 18.03 -9.65
C SER A 195 6.81 19.40 -9.08
N SER A 196 7.28 19.42 -7.83
CA SER A 196 7.80 20.61 -7.14
C SER A 196 9.31 20.77 -7.25
N TYR A 197 10.04 19.77 -7.75
CA TYR A 197 11.47 19.83 -7.99
C TYR A 197 11.69 20.27 -9.45
N ALA A 198 12.34 21.41 -9.62
CA ALA A 198 12.77 21.95 -10.91
C ALA A 198 14.28 22.18 -10.87
#